data_AF-A0A1V4R964-F1
#
_entry.id   AF-A0A1V4R964-F1
#
_cell.length_a   1.000
_cell.length_b   1.000
_cell.length_c   1.000
_cell.angle_alpha   90.00
_cell.angle_beta   90.00
_cell.angle_gamma   90.00
#
_symmetry.space_group_name_H-M   'P 1'
#
loop_
_entity.id
_entity.type
_entity.pdbx_description
1 polymer ?
#
loop_
_entity_poly.entity_id
_entity_poly.type
_entity_poly.pdbx_seq_one_letter_code
_entity_poly.pdbx_strand_id
1 'polypeptide(L)'
;MNILADRVEDAVVWDLFSGSGAFGIDCVSSGAKLAVFVDRSPVNLGRIKKFFREKNYSEKCITVRGKIPGVMSRLIPPADIVFLDPPYADTDIYSWIR
;
A
#
# COMPACT_ATOMS: atom_id res chain seq x y z
N MET A 1 10.56 14.83 -12.37
CA MET A 1 9.95 13.96 -13.41
C MET A 1 9.30 12.81 -12.67
N ASN A 2 7.97 12.83 -12.57
CA ASN A 2 7.23 11.89 -11.72
C ASN A 2 6.95 10.61 -12.52
N ILE A 3 7.88 9.65 -12.46
CA ILE A 3 7.83 8.40 -13.27
C ILE A 3 6.57 7.57 -12.97
N LEU A 4 5.92 7.81 -11.83
CA LEU A 4 4.71 7.10 -11.42
C LEU A 4 3.42 7.83 -11.84
N ALA A 5 3.42 9.16 -12.04
CA ALA A 5 2.21 9.95 -12.23
C ALA A 5 1.28 9.39 -13.30
N ASP A 6 1.79 9.21 -14.52
CA ASP A 6 0.99 8.74 -15.66
C ASP A 6 0.47 7.30 -15.48
N ARG A 7 1.08 6.52 -14.58
CA ARG A 7 0.69 5.13 -14.31
C ARG A 7 -0.28 5.00 -13.15
N VAL A 8 -0.24 5.94 -12.20
CA VAL A 8 -1.00 5.84 -10.94
C VAL A 8 -2.17 6.80 -10.89
N GLU A 9 -2.34 7.69 -11.87
CA GLU A 9 -3.49 8.60 -11.93
C GLU A 9 -4.81 7.81 -11.82
N ASP A 10 -5.64 8.21 -10.85
CA ASP A 10 -6.92 7.57 -10.48
C ASP A 10 -6.87 6.08 -10.08
N ALA A 11 -5.67 5.50 -9.96
CA ALA A 11 -5.48 4.09 -9.63
C ALA A 11 -5.75 3.78 -8.14
N VAL A 12 -6.19 2.55 -7.87
CA VAL A 12 -6.13 1.90 -6.56
C VAL A 12 -4.81 1.16 -6.44
N VAL A 13 -4.00 1.56 -5.46
CA VAL A 13 -2.68 0.97 -5.19
C VAL A 13 -2.72 0.12 -3.93
N TRP A 14 -2.23 -1.11 -3.99
CA TRP A 14 -1.93 -1.91 -2.81
C TRP A 14 -0.43 -1.86 -2.51
N ASP A 15 -0.07 -1.33 -1.34
CA ASP A 15 1.29 -1.30 -0.80
C ASP A 15 1.42 -2.45 0.23
N LEU A 16 1.87 -3.61 -0.27
CA LEU A 16 1.99 -4.84 0.51
C LEU A 16 3.39 -4.88 1.14
N PHE A 17 3.44 -5.12 2.46
CA PHE A 17 4.64 -4.94 3.30
C PHE A 17 5.02 -3.46 3.47
N SER A 18 4.02 -2.60 3.68
CA SER A 18 4.15 -1.16 3.51
C SER A 18 5.27 -0.49 4.30
N GLY A 19 5.68 -1.01 5.46
CA GLY A 19 6.76 -0.41 6.24
C GLY A 19 6.44 1.05 6.62
N SER A 20 7.23 2.01 6.12
CA SER A 20 6.94 3.44 6.30
C SER A 20 5.75 3.95 5.48
N GLY A 21 5.33 3.20 4.45
CA GLY A 21 4.30 3.57 3.47
C GLY A 21 4.80 4.53 2.39
N ALA A 22 6.11 4.69 2.22
CA ALA A 22 6.69 5.67 1.30
C ALA A 22 6.16 5.51 -0.14
N PHE A 23 6.11 4.27 -0.65
CA PHE A 23 5.62 4.00 -2.00
C PHE A 23 4.14 4.40 -2.18
N GLY A 24 3.25 3.91 -1.31
CA GLY A 24 1.83 4.27 -1.40
C GLY A 24 1.57 5.76 -1.17
N ILE A 25 2.36 6.43 -0.30
CA ILE A 25 2.29 7.88 -0.10
C ILE A 25 2.68 8.64 -1.38
N ASP A 26 3.78 8.23 -2.01
CA ASP A 26 4.23 8.83 -3.28
C ASP A 26 3.20 8.62 -4.38
N CYS A 27 2.57 7.44 -4.44
CA CYS A 27 1.50 7.15 -5.38
C CYS A 27 0.29 8.08 -5.18
N VAL A 28 -0.19 8.25 -3.95
CA VAL A 28 -1.31 9.18 -3.67
C VAL A 28 -0.92 10.64 -3.97
N SER A 29 0.31 11.02 -3.66
CA SER A 29 0.85 12.35 -4.00
C SER A 29 0.95 12.58 -5.51
N SER A 30 1.02 11.48 -6.28
CA SER A 30 1.12 11.47 -7.74
C SER A 30 -0.22 11.32 -8.47
N GLY A 31 -1.34 11.32 -7.74
CA GLY A 31 -2.68 11.26 -8.34
C GLY A 31 -3.42 9.94 -8.12
N ALA A 32 -2.86 8.97 -7.39
CA ALA A 32 -3.61 7.76 -7.05
C ALA A 32 -4.88 8.10 -6.26
N LYS A 33 -5.97 7.43 -6.63
CA LYS A 33 -7.28 7.59 -6.01
C LYS A 33 -7.27 7.11 -4.58
N LEU A 34 -6.59 5.99 -4.33
CA LEU A 34 -6.58 5.30 -3.05
C LEU A 34 -5.32 4.45 -2.90
N ALA A 35 -4.75 4.44 -1.70
CA ALA A 35 -3.72 3.47 -1.32
C ALA A 35 -4.20 2.59 -0.15
N VAL A 36 -4.03 1.28 -0.31
CA VAL A 36 -4.26 0.25 0.71
C VAL A 36 -2.91 -0.23 1.23
N PHE A 37 -2.60 0.07 2.48
CA PHE A 37 -1.33 -0.27 3.13
C PHE A 37 -1.49 -1.52 4.00
N VAL A 38 -0.66 -2.54 3.77
CA VAL A 38 -0.69 -3.78 4.57
C VAL A 38 0.63 -4.00 5.28
N ASP A 39 0.56 -4.09 6.62
CA ASP A 39 1.72 -4.38 7.48
C ASP A 39 1.29 -5.17 8.72
N ARG A 40 2.23 -5.91 9.32
CA ARG A 40 2.04 -6.60 10.61
C ARG A 40 2.17 -5.63 11.78
N SER A 41 3.00 -4.59 11.63
CA SER A 41 3.34 -3.59 12.63
C SER A 41 2.23 -2.54 12.76
N PRO A 42 1.50 -2.50 13.90
CA PRO A 42 0.51 -1.45 14.13
C PRO A 42 1.15 -0.06 14.26
N VAL A 43 2.44 0.01 14.61
CA VAL A 43 3.19 1.27 14.69
C VAL A 43 3.36 1.91 13.32
N ASN A 44 3.73 1.10 12.32
CA ASN A 44 3.87 1.53 10.93
C ASN A 44 2.54 2.04 10.38
N LEU A 45 1.49 1.24 10.50
CA LEU A 45 0.14 1.63 10.06
C LEU A 45 -0.37 2.88 10.79
N GLY A 46 -0.06 3.03 12.08
CA GLY A 46 -0.40 4.21 12.86
C GLY A 46 0.28 5.48 12.34
N ARG A 47 1.56 5.38 11.95
CA ARG A 47 2.31 6.50 11.32
C ARG A 47 1.71 6.88 9.97
N ILE A 48 1.38 5.91 9.13
CA ILE A 48 0.72 6.13 7.83
C ILE A 48 -0.63 6.83 8.03
N LYS A 49 -1.50 6.31 8.91
CA LYS A 49 -2.78 6.98 9.22
C LYS A 49 -2.60 8.41 9.71
N LYS A 50 -1.60 8.65 10.57
CA LYS A 50 -1.30 9.98 11.10
C LYS A 50 -0.89 10.93 9.97
N PHE A 51 -0.01 10.49 9.07
CA PHE A 51 0.40 11.27 7.90
C PHE A 51 -0.80 11.72 7.05
N PHE A 52 -1.67 10.80 6.66
CA PHE A 52 -2.85 11.14 5.83
C PHE A 52 -3.86 12.03 6.56
N ARG A 53 -3.99 11.87 7.88
CA ARG A 53 -4.82 12.77 8.71
C ARG A 53 -4.25 14.18 8.75
N GLU A 54 -2.95 14.34 8.94
CA GLU A 54 -2.30 15.66 8.99
C GLU A 54 -2.34 16.39 7.63
N LYS A 55 -2.51 15.65 6.53
CA LYS A 55 -2.64 16.18 5.17
C LYS A 55 -4.10 16.37 4.70
N ASN A 56 -5.09 16.08 5.55
CA ASN A 56 -6.52 16.14 5.20
C ASN A 56 -6.93 15.28 3.99
N TYR A 57 -6.27 14.14 3.76
CA TYR A 57 -6.62 13.17 2.70
C TYR A 57 -6.83 11.76 3.27
N SER A 58 -7.51 11.66 4.41
CA SER A 58 -7.72 10.38 5.11
C SER A 58 -8.54 9.39 4.31
N GLU A 59 -9.43 9.88 3.44
CA GLU A 59 -10.24 9.10 2.51
C GLU A 59 -9.43 8.38 1.43
N LYS A 60 -8.20 8.83 1.16
CA LYS A 60 -7.27 8.21 0.19
C LYS A 60 -6.39 7.13 0.81
N CYS A 61 -6.65 6.74 2.05
CA CYS A 61 -5.83 5.78 2.79
C CYS A 61 -6.68 4.72 3.50
N ILE A 62 -6.40 3.46 3.20
CA ILE A 62 -6.87 2.31 3.97
C ILE A 62 -5.65 1.61 4.54
N THR A 63 -5.67 1.25 5.82
CA THR A 63 -4.63 0.40 6.40
C THR A 63 -5.23 -0.91 6.85
N VAL A 64 -4.57 -2.02 6.53
CA VAL A 64 -4.98 -3.36 6.95
C VAL A 64 -3.83 -3.98 7.74
N ARG A 65 -4.11 -4.38 8.98
CA ARG A 65 -3.13 -5.11 9.78
C ARG A 65 -3.18 -6.59 9.42
N GLY A 66 -2.06 -7.16 9.04
CA GLY A 66 -2.00 -8.59 8.78
C GLY A 66 -0.72 -9.08 8.13
N LYS A 67 -0.67 -10.40 7.93
CA LYS A 67 0.40 -11.08 7.21
C LYS A 67 -0.10 -11.45 5.81
N ILE A 68 0.66 -11.09 4.78
CA ILE A 68 0.48 -11.58 3.42
C ILE A 68 0.97 -13.04 3.35
N PRO A 69 0.28 -13.94 2.64
CA PRO A 69 -0.86 -13.69 1.75
C PRO A 69 -2.22 -13.74 2.46
N GLY A 70 -2.25 -14.10 3.75
CA GLY A 70 -3.49 -14.43 4.49
C GLY A 70 -4.54 -13.32 4.60
N VAL A 71 -4.19 -12.05 4.35
CA VAL A 71 -5.15 -10.94 4.32
C VAL A 71 -5.50 -10.45 2.91
N MET A 72 -4.84 -10.94 1.85
CA MET A 72 -5.05 -10.47 0.47
C MET A 72 -6.49 -10.64 0.01
N SER A 73 -7.13 -11.76 0.36
CA SER A 73 -8.53 -12.05 -0.02
C SER A 73 -9.56 -11.13 0.62
N ARG A 74 -9.15 -10.30 1.58
CA ARG A 74 -10.03 -9.34 2.29
C ARG A 74 -9.76 -7.89 1.88
N LEU A 75 -8.75 -7.66 1.03
CA LEU A 75 -8.40 -6.31 0.61
C LEU A 75 -9.44 -5.81 -0.39
N ILE A 76 -9.96 -4.63 -0.11
CA ILE A 76 -10.92 -3.93 -0.97
C ILE A 76 -10.58 -2.43 -0.99
N PRO A 77 -10.86 -1.73 -2.10
CA PRO A 77 -11.28 -2.27 -3.39
C PRO A 77 -10.13 -3.04 -4.09
N PRO A 78 -10.42 -3.80 -5.18
CA PRO A 78 -9.39 -4.43 -6.00
C PRO A 78 -8.33 -3.41 -6.44
N ALA A 79 -7.06 -3.82 -6.47
CA ALA A 79 -5.98 -2.97 -6.93
C ALA A 79 -5.88 -2.95 -8.46
N ASP A 80 -5.57 -1.77 -8.98
CA ASP A 80 -5.03 -1.58 -10.33
C ASP A 80 -3.51 -1.83 -10.33
N ILE A 81 -2.84 -1.46 -9.22
CA ILE A 81 -1.40 -1.60 -9.04
C ILE A 81 -1.11 -2.25 -7.70
N VAL A 82 -0.27 -3.29 -7.72
CA VAL A 82 0.21 -3.97 -6.50
C VAL A 82 1.71 -3.77 -6.41
N PHE A 83 2.15 -3.22 -5.29
CA PHE A 83 3.55 -3.15 -4.89
C PHE A 83 3.82 -4.15 -3.78
N LEU A 84 4.91 -4.88 -3.91
CA LEU A 84 5.28 -5.99 -3.02
C LEU A 84 6.80 -5.95 -2.83
N ASP A 85 7.24 -5.45 -1.68
CA ASP A 85 8.65 -5.45 -1.28
C ASP A 85 8.83 -6.25 0.01
N PRO A 86 8.86 -7.58 -0.09
CA PRO A 86 8.93 -8.42 1.09
C PRO A 86 10.35 -8.48 1.67
N PRO A 87 10.50 -8.81 2.96
CA PRO A 87 11.81 -9.06 3.53
C PRO A 87 12.50 -10.23 2.80
N TYR A 88 13.77 -10.07 2.45
CA TYR A 88 14.60 -11.05 1.70
C TYR A 88 14.55 -12.51 2.22
N ALA A 89 14.18 -12.71 3.49
CA ALA A 89 14.09 -14.03 4.10
C ALA A 89 12.82 -14.83 3.74
N ASP A 90 11.84 -14.23 3.07
CA ASP A 90 10.54 -14.86 2.77
C ASP A 90 10.57 -15.46 1.34
N THR A 91 11.15 -16.66 1.19
CA THR A 91 11.41 -17.31 -0.12
C THR A 91 10.17 -17.81 -0.84
N ASP A 92 9.03 -17.96 -0.14
CA ASP A 92 7.81 -18.55 -0.69
C ASP A 92 6.95 -17.58 -1.51
N ILE A 93 7.34 -16.31 -1.58
CA ILE A 93 6.50 -15.23 -2.15
C ILE A 93 6.31 -15.37 -3.65
N TYR A 94 7.30 -15.89 -4.38
CA TYR A 94 7.19 -16.13 -5.81
C TYR A 94 6.11 -17.15 -6.18
N SER A 95 5.65 -17.97 -5.22
CA SER A 95 4.55 -18.91 -5.47
C SER A 95 3.18 -18.22 -5.61
N TRP A 96 3.04 -16.97 -5.17
CA TRP A 96 1.76 -16.24 -5.14
C TRP A 96 1.47 -15.43 -6.41
N ILE A 97 2.49 -15.23 -7.26
CA ILE A 97 2.42 -14.37 -8.47
C ILE A 97 2.14 -15.21 -9.74
N ARG A 98 1.62 -16.43 -9.58
CA ARG A 98 1.23 -17.30 -10.71
C ARG A 98 -0.20 -17.07 -11.16
#